data_AF-A0A1H9RGA4-F1
#
_entry.id   AF-A0A1H9RGA4-F1
#
_cell.length_a   1.000
_cell.length_b   1.000
_cell.length_c   1.000
_cell.angle_alpha   90.00
_cell.angle_beta   90.00
_cell.angle_gamma   90.00
#
_symmetry.space_group_name_H-M   'P 1'
#
loop_
_entity.id
_entity.type
_entity.pdbx_description
1 polymer ?
#
loop_
_entity_poly.entity_id
_entity_poly.type
_entity_poly.pdbx_seq_one_letter_code
_entity_poly.pdbx_strand_id
1 'polypeptide(L)'
;MSVNRATADRHRTDHELERGGRIGALLMALAGVAFVGYGVVFLARTFVGTGFELGVATLNGVTPAELDAIDPAIMHYITHLHVATAAFIIATGIAIAALAWYGVRSGQLWAWATAIVAAVIGLAIALPMHYVDRFAHDWVTHLGPIYLATIVFVVGAALAYRGLRVGAQTAEHSTNAEA
;
A
#
# COMPACT_ATOMS: atom_id res chain seq x y z
N MET A 1 -14.56 39.82 23.93
CA MET A 1 -13.32 39.01 24.03
C MET A 1 -13.51 37.52 23.73
N SER A 2 -14.65 36.87 24.05
CA SER A 2 -14.88 35.43 23.83
C SER A 2 -14.87 34.98 22.34
N VAL A 3 -15.53 35.75 21.46
CA VAL A 3 -15.69 35.41 20.03
C VAL A 3 -14.35 35.31 19.28
N ASN A 4 -13.37 36.17 19.59
CA ASN A 4 -12.05 36.16 18.95
C ASN A 4 -11.19 34.94 19.31
N ARG A 5 -11.40 34.31 20.47
CA ARG A 5 -10.70 33.05 20.80
C ARG A 5 -11.31 31.89 20.03
N ALA A 6 -12.63 31.82 19.96
CA ALA A 6 -13.33 30.74 19.27
C ALA A 6 -13.04 30.70 17.76
N THR A 7 -12.86 31.86 17.12
CA THR A 7 -12.46 31.94 15.70
C THR A 7 -10.99 31.59 15.50
N ALA A 8 -10.09 32.05 16.38
CA ALA A 8 -8.67 31.70 16.33
C ALA A 8 -8.41 30.20 16.53
N ASP A 9 -9.09 29.57 17.48
CA ASP A 9 -8.96 28.12 17.74
C ASP A 9 -9.46 27.28 16.56
N ARG A 10 -10.55 27.72 15.91
CA ARG A 10 -11.11 27.05 14.73
C ARG A 10 -10.15 27.11 13.55
N HIS A 11 -9.62 28.30 13.25
CA HIS A 11 -8.66 28.49 12.18
C HIS A 11 -7.37 27.68 12.39
N ARG A 12 -6.88 27.59 13.64
CA ARG A 12 -5.72 26.75 13.98
C ARG A 12 -6.00 25.26 13.75
N THR A 13 -7.18 24.80 14.15
CA THR A 13 -7.60 23.40 13.97
C THR A 13 -7.69 23.03 12.49
N ASP A 14 -8.26 23.92 11.66
CA ASP A 14 -8.38 23.70 10.22
C ASP A 14 -6.99 23.61 9.55
N HIS A 15 -6.07 24.51 9.89
CA HIS A 15 -4.67 24.46 9.42
C HIS A 15 -3.94 23.17 9.84
N GLU A 16 -4.15 22.71 11.08
CA GLU A 16 -3.57 21.45 11.57
C GLU A 16 -4.12 20.23 10.80
N LEU A 17 -5.42 20.22 10.49
CA LEU A 17 -6.07 19.16 9.73
C LEU A 17 -5.68 19.17 8.25
N GLU A 18 -5.52 20.35 7.63
CA GLU A 18 -4.98 20.48 6.26
C GLU A 18 -3.52 20.03 6.17
N ARG A 19 -2.70 20.37 7.17
CA ARG A 19 -1.33 19.86 7.28
C ARG A 19 -1.33 18.34 7.48
N GLY A 20 -2.21 17.84 8.34
CA GLY A 20 -2.45 16.42 8.54
C GLY A 20 -2.84 15.69 7.25
N GLY A 21 -3.70 16.30 6.43
CA GLY A 21 -4.09 15.77 5.12
C GLY A 21 -2.92 15.60 4.16
N ARG A 22 -2.04 16.62 4.08
CA ARG A 22 -0.81 16.58 3.27
C ARG A 22 0.17 15.51 3.76
N ILE A 23 0.35 15.39 5.08
CA ILE A 23 1.16 14.33 5.67
C ILE A 23 0.55 12.96 5.36
N GLY A 24 -0.77 12.83 5.45
CA GLY A 24 -1.49 11.60 5.12
C GLY A 24 -1.27 11.16 3.69
N ALA A 25 -1.41 12.07 2.72
CA ALA A 25 -1.13 11.82 1.31
C ALA A 25 0.33 11.40 1.08
N LEU A 26 1.28 12.03 1.77
CA LEU A 26 2.70 11.65 1.71
C LEU A 26 2.93 10.23 2.24
N LEU A 27 2.36 9.88 3.38
CA LEU A 27 2.49 8.53 3.97
C LEU A 27 1.90 7.46 3.04
N MET A 28 0.73 7.72 2.44
CA MET A 28 0.16 6.84 1.43
C MET A 28 1.09 6.67 0.23
N ALA A 29 1.69 7.76 -0.25
CA ALA A 29 2.62 7.70 -1.38
C ALA A 29 3.90 6.91 -1.05
N LEU A 30 4.46 7.12 0.14
CA LEU A 30 5.62 6.38 0.63
C LEU A 30 5.32 4.89 0.81
N ALA A 31 4.12 4.53 1.27
CA ALA A 31 3.70 3.14 1.32
C ALA A 31 3.58 2.51 -0.08
N GLY A 32 3.06 3.25 -1.07
CA GLY A 32 3.08 2.83 -2.47
C GLY A 32 4.50 2.57 -2.99
N VAL A 33 5.44 3.47 -2.70
CA VAL A 33 6.87 3.30 -3.01
C VAL A 33 7.46 2.09 -2.28
N ALA A 34 7.08 1.83 -1.03
CA ALA A 34 7.51 0.64 -0.30
C ALA A 34 7.02 -0.65 -0.96
N PHE A 35 5.78 -0.69 -1.48
CA PHE A 35 5.30 -1.82 -2.28
C PHE A 35 6.08 -2.00 -3.59
N VAL A 36 6.45 -0.92 -4.27
CA VAL A 36 7.36 -1.00 -5.43
C VAL A 36 8.70 -1.62 -5.02
N GLY A 37 9.31 -1.13 -3.94
CA GLY A 37 10.57 -1.67 -3.42
C GLY A 37 10.48 -3.16 -3.09
N TYR A 38 9.40 -3.58 -2.42
CA TYR A 38 9.14 -4.99 -2.13
C TYR A 38 9.00 -5.82 -3.41
N GLY A 39 8.20 -5.36 -4.38
CA GLY A 39 8.03 -6.06 -5.65
C GLY A 39 9.33 -6.18 -6.46
N VAL A 40 10.20 -5.17 -6.43
CA VAL A 40 11.54 -5.22 -7.05
C VAL A 40 12.44 -6.24 -6.36
N VAL A 41 12.45 -6.26 -5.02
CA VAL A 41 13.23 -7.27 -4.26
C VAL A 41 12.69 -8.67 -4.54
N PHE A 42 11.38 -8.85 -4.54
CA PHE A 42 10.72 -10.12 -4.87
C PHE A 42 11.11 -10.59 -6.27
N LEU A 43 11.01 -9.71 -7.28
CA LEU A 43 11.41 -9.99 -8.66
C LEU A 43 12.88 -10.41 -8.77
N ALA A 44 13.78 -9.65 -8.14
CA ALA A 44 15.20 -9.98 -8.15
C ALA A 44 15.46 -11.37 -7.53
N ARG A 45 14.82 -11.65 -6.39
CA ARG A 45 14.93 -12.94 -5.70
C ARG A 45 14.37 -14.11 -6.51
N THR A 46 13.43 -13.88 -7.43
CA THR A 46 12.98 -14.91 -8.37
C THR A 46 14.12 -15.46 -9.23
N PHE A 47 15.10 -14.62 -9.60
CA PHE A 47 16.20 -15.01 -10.50
C PHE A 47 17.50 -15.38 -9.79
N VAL A 48 17.77 -14.80 -8.62
CA VAL A 48 19.04 -15.00 -7.89
C VAL A 48 18.88 -15.74 -6.55
N GLY A 49 17.64 -16.06 -6.17
CA GLY A 49 17.33 -16.77 -4.94
C GLY A 49 17.68 -18.25 -4.99
N THR A 50 17.90 -18.85 -3.83
CA THR A 50 18.16 -20.30 -3.67
C THR A 50 16.93 -21.10 -3.27
N GLY A 51 15.81 -20.43 -3.01
CA GLY A 51 14.50 -21.02 -2.70
C GLY A 51 13.45 -20.62 -3.73
N PHE A 52 12.19 -20.97 -3.49
CA PHE A 52 11.10 -20.58 -4.37
C PHE A 52 10.84 -19.07 -4.28
N GLU A 53 10.79 -18.53 -3.06
CA GLU A 53 10.63 -17.10 -2.80
C GLU A 53 11.22 -16.74 -1.42
N LEU A 54 11.16 -15.46 -1.03
CA LEU A 54 11.65 -15.01 0.27
C LEU A 54 10.90 -15.75 1.39
N GLY A 55 11.60 -16.41 2.31
CA GLY A 55 10.94 -17.16 3.40
C GLY A 55 10.39 -18.53 3.03
N VAL A 56 10.55 -18.99 1.79
CA VAL A 56 10.12 -20.34 1.32
C VAL A 56 11.28 -21.04 0.63
N ALA A 57 12.04 -21.83 1.39
CA ALA A 57 13.20 -22.56 0.87
C ALA A 57 12.81 -23.86 0.12
N THR A 58 11.76 -24.55 0.59
CA THR A 58 11.32 -25.84 0.06
C THR A 58 9.80 -25.95 0.06
N LEU A 59 9.24 -26.73 -0.86
CA LEU A 59 7.84 -27.14 -0.82
C LEU A 59 7.75 -28.51 -0.15
N ASN A 60 7.44 -28.54 1.16
CA ASN A 60 7.37 -29.77 1.97
C ASN A 60 8.64 -30.64 1.87
N GLY A 61 9.81 -30.01 1.96
CA GLY A 61 11.11 -30.67 1.87
C GLY A 61 11.67 -30.81 0.46
N VAL A 62 10.86 -30.57 -0.59
CA VAL A 62 11.33 -30.59 -1.98
C VAL A 62 11.94 -29.25 -2.36
N THR A 63 13.16 -29.28 -2.89
CA THR A 63 13.92 -28.12 -3.33
C THR A 63 13.60 -27.72 -4.78
N PRO A 64 13.90 -26.47 -5.19
CA PRO A 64 13.80 -26.06 -6.59
C PRO A 64 14.61 -26.96 -7.54
N ALA A 65 15.81 -27.38 -7.15
CA ALA A 65 16.68 -28.22 -7.97
C ALA A 65 16.11 -29.63 -8.19
N GLU A 66 15.44 -30.20 -7.17
CA GLU A 66 14.78 -31.50 -7.30
C GLU A 66 13.56 -31.43 -8.23
N LEU A 67 12.78 -30.33 -8.20
CA LEU A 67 11.68 -30.14 -9.16
C LEU A 67 12.19 -29.92 -10.59
N ASP A 68 13.26 -29.13 -10.75
CA ASP A 68 13.88 -28.88 -12.06
C ASP A 68 14.40 -30.17 -12.71
N ALA A 69 14.95 -31.09 -11.90
CA ALA A 69 15.42 -32.39 -12.37
C ALA A 69 14.28 -33.33 -12.79
N ILE A 70 13.05 -33.12 -12.30
CA ILE A 70 11.86 -33.89 -12.72
C ILE A 70 11.35 -33.38 -14.06
N ASP A 71 11.07 -32.08 -14.14
CA ASP A 71 10.62 -31.41 -15.36
C ASP A 71 10.89 -29.89 -15.25
N PRO A 72 11.82 -29.34 -16.07
CA PRO A 72 12.12 -27.91 -16.07
C PRO A 72 10.90 -27.02 -16.34
N ALA A 73 9.84 -27.54 -16.99
CA ALA A 73 8.61 -26.80 -17.22
C ALA A 73 7.91 -26.38 -15.91
N ILE A 74 8.07 -27.15 -14.83
CA ILE A 74 7.52 -26.82 -13.50
C ILE A 74 8.17 -25.55 -12.98
N MET A 75 9.50 -25.48 -13.01
CA MET A 75 10.24 -24.31 -12.53
C MET A 75 10.00 -23.08 -13.41
N HIS A 76 9.87 -23.27 -14.73
CA HIS A 76 9.46 -22.21 -15.65
C HIS A 76 8.07 -21.65 -15.31
N TYR A 77 7.09 -22.49 -15.02
CA TYR A 77 5.75 -22.06 -14.65
C TYR A 77 5.72 -21.29 -13.32
N ILE A 78 6.44 -21.78 -12.31
CA ILE A 78 6.57 -21.08 -11.01
C ILE A 78 7.24 -19.72 -11.21
N THR A 79 8.35 -19.68 -11.96
CA THR A 79 9.07 -18.43 -12.29
C THR A 79 8.16 -17.44 -13.00
N HIS A 80 7.35 -17.90 -13.97
CA HIS A 80 6.40 -17.07 -14.68
C HIS A 80 5.37 -16.42 -13.74
N LEU A 81 4.81 -17.20 -12.80
CA LEU A 81 3.88 -16.67 -11.81
C LEU A 81 4.54 -15.70 -10.83
N HIS A 82 5.79 -15.93 -10.43
CA HIS A 82 6.54 -15.01 -9.57
C HIS A 82 6.81 -13.67 -10.27
N VAL A 83 7.26 -13.71 -11.54
CA VAL A 83 7.46 -12.51 -12.35
C VAL A 83 6.15 -11.74 -12.52
N ALA A 84 5.06 -12.44 -12.85
CA ALA A 84 3.74 -11.82 -12.99
C ALA A 84 3.28 -11.18 -11.67
N THR A 85 3.41 -11.89 -10.56
CA THR A 85 3.06 -11.39 -9.22
C THR A 85 3.87 -10.16 -8.84
N ALA A 86 5.19 -10.20 -9.07
CA ALA A 86 6.06 -9.06 -8.82
C ALA A 86 5.65 -7.83 -9.65
N ALA A 87 5.36 -8.03 -10.93
CA ALA A 87 4.90 -6.97 -11.82
C ALA A 87 3.58 -6.35 -11.34
N PHE A 88 2.62 -7.14 -10.88
CA PHE A 88 1.36 -6.65 -10.32
C PHE A 88 1.55 -5.90 -8.99
N ILE A 89 2.45 -6.36 -8.11
CA ILE A 89 2.81 -5.65 -6.88
C ILE A 89 3.41 -4.28 -7.21
N ILE A 90 4.37 -4.24 -8.14
CA ILE A 90 5.02 -3.00 -8.60
C ILE A 90 3.99 -2.05 -9.20
N ALA A 91 3.15 -2.53 -10.12
CA ALA A 91 2.13 -1.73 -10.77
C ALA A 91 1.13 -1.14 -9.75
N THR A 92 0.71 -1.94 -8.76
CA THR A 92 -0.17 -1.50 -7.67
C THR A 92 0.52 -0.43 -6.82
N GLY A 93 1.78 -0.63 -6.46
CA GLY A 93 2.58 0.35 -5.72
C GLY A 93 2.73 1.68 -6.46
N ILE A 94 3.01 1.64 -7.77
CA ILE A 94 3.07 2.83 -8.64
C ILE A 94 1.71 3.55 -8.66
N ALA A 95 0.61 2.81 -8.87
CA ALA A 95 -0.72 3.37 -8.90
C ALA A 95 -1.09 4.07 -7.58
N ILE A 96 -0.84 3.42 -6.45
CA ILE A 96 -1.06 4.00 -5.11
C ILE A 96 -0.20 5.25 -4.93
N ALA A 97 1.08 5.20 -5.28
CA ALA A 97 1.98 6.34 -5.13
C ALA A 97 1.53 7.54 -5.96
N ALA A 98 1.14 7.31 -7.23
CA ALA A 98 0.65 8.36 -8.12
C ALA A 98 -0.70 8.94 -7.65
N LEU A 99 -1.67 8.09 -7.30
CA LEU A 99 -2.97 8.52 -6.80
C LEU A 99 -2.82 9.34 -5.51
N ALA A 100 -1.96 8.91 -4.60
CA ALA A 100 -1.70 9.62 -3.34
C ALA A 100 -0.98 10.96 -3.58
N TRP A 101 0.07 10.96 -4.39
CA TRP A 101 0.92 12.13 -4.62
C TRP A 101 0.19 13.23 -5.40
N TYR A 102 -0.57 12.87 -6.43
CA TYR A 102 -1.26 13.83 -7.29
C TYR A 102 -2.72 14.03 -6.88
N GLY A 103 -3.50 12.97 -6.78
CA GLY A 103 -4.94 13.05 -6.52
C GLY A 103 -5.26 13.41 -5.06
N VAL A 104 -4.84 12.56 -4.11
CA VAL A 104 -5.15 12.75 -2.68
C VAL A 104 -4.56 14.05 -2.15
N ARG A 105 -3.30 14.35 -2.51
CA ARG A 105 -2.65 15.62 -2.12
C ARG A 105 -3.37 16.86 -2.64
N SER A 106 -4.09 16.75 -3.76
CA SER A 106 -4.88 17.83 -4.35
C SER A 106 -6.33 17.87 -3.86
N GLY A 107 -6.68 17.13 -2.81
CA GLY A 107 -8.02 17.18 -2.23
C GLY A 107 -9.04 16.25 -2.89
N GLN A 108 -8.63 15.32 -3.76
CA GLN A 108 -9.56 14.53 -4.56
C GLN A 108 -10.00 13.24 -3.85
N LEU A 109 -11.26 13.19 -3.41
CA LEU A 109 -11.82 12.03 -2.69
C LEU A 109 -11.85 10.74 -3.54
N TRP A 110 -12.10 10.85 -4.84
CA TRP A 110 -12.10 9.68 -5.73
C TRP A 110 -10.72 9.03 -5.77
N ALA A 111 -9.63 9.81 -5.81
CA ALA A 111 -8.28 9.28 -5.84
C ALA A 111 -7.92 8.57 -4.53
N TRP A 112 -8.39 9.11 -3.40
CA TRP A 112 -8.25 8.49 -2.09
C TRP A 112 -9.00 7.15 -2.03
N ALA A 113 -10.24 7.12 -2.49
CA ALA A 113 -11.06 5.91 -2.52
C ALA A 113 -10.45 4.85 -3.45
N THR A 114 -10.00 5.24 -4.66
CA THR A 114 -9.36 4.32 -5.61
C THR A 114 -8.07 3.73 -5.04
N ALA A 115 -7.23 4.53 -4.37
CA ALA A 115 -6.01 4.02 -3.74
C ALA A 115 -6.31 2.99 -2.65
N ILE A 116 -7.35 3.21 -1.84
CA ILE A 116 -7.78 2.25 -0.81
C ILE A 116 -8.34 0.98 -1.44
N VAL A 117 -9.23 1.09 -2.42
CA VAL A 117 -9.82 -0.08 -3.09
C VAL A 117 -8.72 -0.93 -3.73
N ALA A 118 -7.75 -0.32 -4.41
CA ALA A 118 -6.62 -1.03 -4.99
C ALA A 118 -5.82 -1.82 -3.92
N ALA A 119 -5.49 -1.17 -2.80
CA ALA A 119 -4.75 -1.82 -1.71
C ALA A 119 -5.58 -2.94 -1.04
N VAL A 120 -6.86 -2.70 -0.75
CA VAL A 120 -7.75 -3.63 -0.06
C VAL A 120 -8.00 -4.86 -0.91
N ILE A 121 -8.30 -4.72 -2.20
CA ILE A 121 -8.54 -5.88 -3.08
C ILE A 121 -7.29 -6.75 -3.16
N GLY A 122 -6.11 -6.15 -3.35
CA GLY A 122 -4.85 -6.89 -3.39
C GLY A 122 -4.59 -7.66 -2.09
N LEU A 123 -4.68 -6.98 -0.95
CA LEU A 123 -4.39 -7.59 0.35
C LEU A 123 -5.45 -8.60 0.79
N ALA A 124 -6.75 -8.31 0.61
CA ALA A 124 -7.82 -9.19 1.08
C ALA A 124 -7.86 -10.53 0.33
N ILE A 125 -7.44 -10.55 -0.94
CA ILE A 125 -7.36 -11.78 -1.74
C ILE A 125 -6.05 -12.52 -1.46
N ALA A 126 -4.91 -11.81 -1.37
CA ALA A 126 -3.60 -12.45 -1.26
C ALA A 126 -3.25 -12.90 0.17
N LEU A 127 -3.54 -12.09 1.20
CA LEU A 127 -3.13 -12.38 2.58
C LEU A 127 -3.63 -13.73 3.11
N PRO A 128 -4.90 -14.15 2.88
CA PRO A 128 -5.39 -15.43 3.41
C PRO A 128 -4.54 -16.64 3.04
N MET A 129 -3.92 -16.64 1.86
CA MET A 129 -3.09 -17.74 1.38
C MET A 129 -1.87 -18.01 2.28
N HIS A 130 -1.42 -17.02 3.04
CA HIS A 130 -0.23 -17.10 3.88
C HIS A 130 -0.49 -17.66 5.29
N TYR A 131 -1.76 -17.92 5.61
CA TYR A 131 -2.18 -18.53 6.87
C TYR A 131 -2.70 -19.96 6.68
N VAL A 132 -2.59 -20.49 5.46
CA VAL A 132 -2.92 -21.88 5.17
C VAL A 132 -1.63 -22.68 5.25
N ASP A 133 -1.48 -23.53 6.27
CA ASP A 133 -0.27 -24.33 6.56
C ASP A 133 -0.02 -25.43 5.50
N ARG A 134 0.19 -25.03 4.24
CA ARG A 134 0.38 -25.95 3.09
C ARG A 134 1.85 -26.30 2.86
N PHE A 135 2.77 -25.46 3.33
CA PHE A 135 4.22 -25.65 3.24
C PHE A 135 4.95 -24.94 4.40
N ALA A 136 6.26 -25.10 4.53
CA ALA A 136 7.06 -24.41 5.55
C ALA A 136 7.37 -22.97 5.09
N HIS A 137 6.91 -21.98 5.85
CA HIS A 137 7.09 -20.56 5.52
C HIS A 137 7.44 -19.76 6.77
N ASP A 138 8.42 -18.86 6.64
CA ASP A 138 8.63 -17.82 7.64
C ASP A 138 7.77 -16.59 7.29
N TRP A 139 6.57 -16.53 7.85
CA TRP A 139 5.62 -15.44 7.62
C TRP A 139 6.14 -14.09 8.13
N VAL A 140 7.03 -14.06 9.12
CA VAL A 140 7.57 -12.81 9.68
C VAL A 140 8.52 -12.17 8.67
N THR A 141 9.45 -12.95 8.15
CA THR A 141 10.41 -12.46 7.14
C THR A 141 9.73 -12.21 5.80
N HIS A 142 8.74 -13.02 5.44
CA HIS A 142 7.99 -12.87 4.19
C HIS A 142 7.03 -11.66 4.22
N LEU A 143 6.16 -11.56 5.23
CA LEU A 143 5.10 -10.53 5.29
C LEU A 143 5.47 -9.28 6.10
N GLY A 144 6.53 -9.31 6.90
CA GLY A 144 6.94 -8.19 7.76
C GLY A 144 6.98 -6.83 7.02
N PRO A 145 7.65 -6.73 5.85
CA PRO A 145 7.68 -5.49 5.06
C PRO A 145 6.28 -5.05 4.58
N ILE A 146 5.43 -6.01 4.20
CA ILE A 146 4.06 -5.74 3.74
C ILE A 146 3.18 -5.24 4.89
N TYR A 147 3.30 -5.80 6.09
CA TYR A 147 2.58 -5.31 7.26
C TYR A 147 2.99 -3.87 7.61
N LEU A 148 4.29 -3.58 7.61
CA LEU A 148 4.77 -2.23 7.88
C LEU A 148 4.23 -1.23 6.85
N ALA A 149 4.35 -1.54 5.56
CA ALA A 149 3.82 -0.69 4.48
C ALA A 149 2.30 -0.49 4.61
N THR A 150 1.56 -1.54 4.97
CA THR A 150 0.11 -1.49 5.18
C THR A 150 -0.26 -0.59 6.36
N ILE A 151 0.43 -0.71 7.49
CA ILE A 151 0.20 0.16 8.66
C ILE A 151 0.45 1.62 8.29
N VAL A 152 1.57 1.92 7.62
CA VAL A 152 1.90 3.28 7.16
C VAL A 152 0.82 3.79 6.21
N PHE A 153 0.35 2.96 5.27
CA PHE A 153 -0.72 3.31 4.35
C PHE A 153 -2.03 3.63 5.07
N VAL A 154 -2.46 2.80 6.03
CA VAL A 154 -3.72 2.99 6.78
C VAL A 154 -3.67 4.27 7.62
N VAL A 155 -2.56 4.52 8.32
CA VAL A 155 -2.36 5.78 9.07
C VAL A 155 -2.40 6.96 8.11
N GLY A 156 -1.72 6.87 6.97
CA GLY A 156 -1.74 7.89 5.93
C GLY A 156 -3.15 8.17 5.40
N ALA A 157 -3.90 7.12 5.09
CA ALA A 157 -5.26 7.19 4.58
C ALA A 157 -6.21 7.85 5.59
N ALA A 158 -6.10 7.52 6.88
CA ALA A 158 -6.91 8.12 7.94
C ALA A 158 -6.62 9.62 8.10
N LEU A 159 -5.35 10.03 8.07
CA LEU A 159 -4.96 11.44 8.14
C LEU A 159 -5.38 12.22 6.89
N ALA A 160 -5.21 11.63 5.70
CA ALA A 160 -5.64 12.20 4.44
C ALA A 160 -7.15 12.47 4.43
N TYR A 161 -7.95 11.49 4.85
CA TYR A 161 -9.40 11.61 4.89
C TYR A 161 -9.88 12.77 5.77
N ARG A 162 -9.25 12.95 6.94
CA ARG A 162 -9.58 14.08 7.83
C ARG A 162 -9.36 15.42 7.14
N GLY A 163 -8.22 15.59 6.45
CA GLY A 163 -7.92 16.81 5.69
C GLY A 163 -8.90 17.05 4.54
N LEU A 164 -9.32 15.99 3.83
CA LEU A 164 -10.31 16.08 2.75
C LEU A 164 -11.68 16.58 3.25
N ARG A 165 -12.11 16.14 4.43
CA ARG A 165 -13.41 16.54 5.00
C ARG A 165 -13.44 18.01 5.39
N VAL A 166 -12.35 18.55 5.92
CA VAL A 166 -12.24 19.97 6.27
C VAL A 166 -12.27 20.83 5.00
N GLY A 167 -11.51 20.47 3.98
CA GLY A 167 -11.49 21.21 2.71
C GLY A 167 -12.88 21.30 2.05
N ALA A 168 -13.65 20.22 2.10
CA ALA A 168 -15.03 20.21 1.61
C ALA A 168 -15.96 21.16 2.39
N GLN A 169 -15.87 21.17 3.72
CA GLN A 169 -16.70 22.02 4.59
C GLN A 169 -16.41 23.51 4.41
N THR A 170 -15.14 23.87 4.21
CA THR A 170 -14.73 25.26 3.96
C THR A 170 -15.28 25.78 2.63
N ALA A 171 -15.25 24.95 1.57
CA ALA A 171 -15.77 25.32 0.25
C ALA A 171 -17.31 25.50 0.23
N GLU A 172 -18.03 24.70 1.00
CA GLU A 172 -19.49 24.87 1.17
C GLU A 172 -19.83 26.17 1.91
N HIS A 173 -19.08 26.51 2.97
CA HIS A 173 -19.33 27.75 3.73
C HIS A 173 -19.05 29.01 2.90
N SER A 174 -17.99 29.03 2.09
CA SER A 174 -17.70 30.19 1.23
C SER A 174 -18.79 30.39 0.18
N THR A 175 -19.28 29.29 -0.41
CA THR A 175 -20.36 29.35 -1.40
C THR A 175 -21.66 29.89 -0.80
N ASN A 176 -22.01 29.49 0.42
CA ASN A 176 -23.19 29.97 1.13
C ASN A 176 -23.07 31.41 1.63
N ALA A 177 -21.86 31.95 1.78
CA ALA A 177 -21.63 33.33 2.22
C ALA A 177 -21.65 34.33 1.05
N GLU A 178 -21.46 33.86 -0.18
CA GLU A 178 -21.49 34.68 -1.41
C GLU A 178 -22.86 34.68 -2.11
N ALA A 179 -23.79 33.81 -1.68
CA ALA A 179 -25.16 33.69 -2.19
C ALA A 179 -26.17 34.51 -1.38
#